data_AF-A0A7Y8J831-F1
#
_entry.id   AF-A0A7Y8J831-F1
#
_cell.length_a   1.000
_cell.length_b   1.000
_cell.length_c   1.000
_cell.angle_alpha   90.00
_cell.angle_beta   90.00
_cell.angle_gamma   90.00
#
_symmetry.space_group_name_H-M   'P 1'
#
loop_
_entity.id
_entity.type
_entity.pdbx_description
1 polymer ?
#
loop_
_entity_poly.entity_id
_entity_poly.type
_entity_poly.pdbx_seq_one_letter_code
_entity_poly.pdbx_strand_id
1 'polypeptide(L)' 'MKTLFFLIITSSHLIAQQLTVANAKIVVDSYSLEKSRSVPIGVLVELEEGWHLYWRNSGDTGIPTSIEFGL' A
#
# COMPACT_ATOMS: atom_id res chain seq x y z
N MET A 1 -13.24 47.77 34.14
CA MET A 1 -12.77 46.37 34.17
C MET A 1 -13.37 45.65 32.98
N LYS A 2 -12.59 45.46 31.91
CA LYS A 2 -13.05 44.85 30.66
C LYS A 2 -12.22 43.59 30.47
N THR A 3 -12.70 42.48 31.01
CA THR A 3 -11.99 41.20 31.00
C THR A 3 -11.97 40.67 29.56
N LEU A 4 -10.79 40.68 28.95
CA LEU A 4 -10.55 40.16 27.60
C LEU A 4 -10.41 38.64 27.68
N PHE A 5 -11.32 37.90 27.06
CA PHE A 5 -11.27 36.45 26.97
C PHE A 5 -10.37 36.06 25.78
N PHE A 6 -9.25 35.37 26.03
CA PHE A 6 -8.38 34.82 24.98
C PHE A 6 -8.87 33.41 24.62
N LEU A 7 -9.31 33.21 23.37
CA LEU A 7 -9.67 31.89 22.83
C LEU A 7 -8.39 31.21 22.30
N ILE A 8 -7.88 30.22 23.02
CA ILE A 8 -6.75 29.40 22.57
C ILE A 8 -7.32 28.30 21.67
N ILE A 9 -7.15 28.45 20.36
CA ILE A 9 -7.46 27.39 19.38
C ILE A 9 -6.23 26.50 19.29
N THR A 10 -6.25 25.33 19.94
CA THR A 10 -5.21 24.32 19.76
C THR A 10 -5.48 23.55 18.46
N SER A 11 -4.67 23.81 17.42
CA SER A 11 -4.70 23.04 16.18
C SER A 11 -4.30 21.59 16.48
N SER A 12 -5.28 20.69 16.46
CA SER A 12 -5.04 19.26 16.56
C SER A 12 -4.56 18.78 15.20
N HIS A 13 -3.26 18.50 15.05
CA HIS A 13 -2.78 17.83 13.84
C HIS A 13 -3.25 16.37 13.90
N LEU A 14 -4.24 16.02 13.08
CA LEU A 14 -4.55 14.63 12.77
C LEU A 14 -3.38 14.06 11.98
N ILE A 15 -2.47 13.38 12.68
CA ILE A 15 -1.46 12.54 12.04
C ILE A 15 -2.21 11.29 11.57
N ALA A 16 -2.49 11.21 10.26
CA ALA A 16 -2.90 9.95 9.66
C ALA A 16 -1.72 8.98 9.80
N GLN A 17 -1.84 7.99 10.69
CA GLN A 17 -0.88 6.90 10.73
C GLN A 17 -1.08 6.05 9.48
N GLN A 18 -0.06 5.97 8.65
CA GLN A 18 -0.02 5.03 7.55
C GLN A 18 0.04 3.62 8.14
N LEU A 19 -1.09 2.90 8.13
CA LEU A 19 -1.13 1.51 8.57
C LEU A 19 -0.63 0.63 7.42
N THR A 20 0.47 -0.08 7.64
CA THR A 20 1.03 -1.01 6.65
C THR A 20 0.41 -2.38 6.83
N VAL A 21 -0.79 -2.57 6.28
CA VAL A 21 -1.56 -3.83 6.37
C VAL A 21 -1.20 -4.85 5.29
N ALA A 22 -0.32 -4.46 4.37
CA ALA A 22 0.13 -5.28 3.26
C ALA A 22 1.63 -5.04 3.01
N ASN A 23 2.37 -6.13 2.82
CA ASN A 23 3.76 -6.11 2.36
C ASN A 23 3.88 -6.85 1.03
N ALA A 24 4.55 -6.26 0.04
CA ALA A 24 4.73 -6.86 -1.28
C ALA A 24 6.21 -7.10 -1.57
N LYS A 25 6.52 -8.28 -2.13
CA LYS A 25 7.87 -8.68 -2.54
C LYS A 25 7.83 -9.24 -3.97
N ILE A 26 8.86 -8.94 -4.75
CA ILE A 26 9.09 -9.64 -6.01
C ILE A 26 9.81 -10.95 -5.70
N VAL A 27 9.30 -12.05 -6.23
CA VAL A 27 9.90 -13.38 -6.09
C VAL A 27 10.22 -13.97 -7.46
N VAL A 28 11.34 -14.68 -7.53
CA VAL A 28 11.82 -15.35 -8.74
C VAL A 28 12.32 -16.72 -8.31
N ASP A 29 11.94 -17.77 -9.04
CA ASP A 29 12.34 -19.15 -8.72
C ASP A 29 13.84 -19.37 -8.97
N SER A 30 14.26 -19.25 -10.23
CA SER A 30 15.68 -19.29 -10.61
C SER A 30 15.97 -18.34 -11.76
N TYR A 31 17.13 -17.68 -11.69
CA TYR A 31 17.60 -16.74 -12.71
C TYR A 31 19.07 -16.99 -13.03
N SER A 32 19.40 -16.97 -14.31
CA SER A 32 20.78 -17.02 -14.80
C SER A 32 20.95 -16.07 -15.96
N LEU A 33 21.88 -15.12 -15.83
CA LEU A 33 22.21 -14.12 -16.85
C LEU A 33 22.54 -14.75 -18.22
N GLU A 34 23.22 -15.91 -18.22
CA GLU A 34 23.65 -16.55 -19.46
C GLU A 34 22.56 -17.38 -20.15
N LYS A 35 21.64 -17.94 -19.36
CA LYS A 35 20.66 -18.93 -19.84
C LYS A 35 19.24 -18.37 -19.96
N SER A 36 18.95 -17.26 -19.30
CA SER A 36 17.59 -16.71 -19.18
C SER A 36 17.49 -15.40 -19.93
N ARG A 37 16.84 -15.42 -21.10
CA ARG A 37 16.50 -14.20 -21.86
C ARG A 37 15.32 -13.45 -21.25
N SER A 38 14.48 -14.16 -20.53
CA SER A 38 13.34 -13.65 -19.76
C SER A 38 13.18 -14.51 -18.53
N VAL A 39 12.77 -13.93 -17.41
CA VAL A 39 12.49 -14.68 -16.18
C VAL A 39 11.04 -14.45 -15.76
N PRO A 40 10.28 -15.51 -15.43
CA PRO A 40 9.00 -15.33 -14.78
C PRO A 40 9.23 -14.70 -13.39
N ILE A 41 8.49 -13.65 -13.10
CA ILE A 41 8.47 -13.02 -11.77
C ILE A 41 7.09 -13.22 -11.15
N GLY A 42 7.07 -13.43 -9.85
CA GLY A 42 5.85 -13.37 -9.03
C GLY A 42 5.87 -12.14 -8.14
N VAL A 43 4.68 -11.70 -7.73
CA VAL A 43 4.52 -10.75 -6.63
C VAL A 43 3.87 -11.51 -5.48
N LEU A 44 4.61 -11.64 -4.38
CA LEU A 44 4.10 -12.17 -3.13
C LEU A 44 3.56 -11.02 -2.30
N VAL A 45 2.30 -11.09 -1.89
CA VAL A 45 1.67 -10.12 -1.00
C VAL A 45 1.30 -10.81 0.31
N GLU A 46 1.88 -10.33 1.40
CA GLU A 46 1.55 -10.72 2.77
C GLU A 46 0.54 -9.72 3.31
N LEU A 47 -0.62 -10.20 3.75
CA LEU A 47 -1.72 -9.37 4.27
C LEU A 47 -1.93 -9.68 5.75
N GLU A 48 -2.26 -8.65 6.53
CA GLU A 48 -2.79 -8.86 7.88
C GLU A 48 -4.16 -9.56 7.84
N GLU A 49 -4.55 -10.16 8.97
CA GLU A 49 -5.83 -10.85 9.08
C GLU A 49 -7.01 -9.92 8.79
N GLY A 50 -8.00 -10.41 8.03
CA GLY A 50 -9.18 -9.65 7.60
C GLY A 50 -8.98 -8.76 6.37
N TRP A 51 -7.75 -8.68 5.82
CA TRP A 51 -7.47 -7.96 4.59
C TRP A 51 -7.47 -8.86 3.36
N HIS A 52 -7.87 -8.30 2.22
CA HIS A 52 -8.02 -9.03 0.95
C HIS A 52 -7.49 -8.21 -0.23
N LEU A 53 -7.01 -8.92 -1.26
CA LEU A 53 -6.74 -8.35 -2.58
C LEU A 53 -7.95 -8.54 -3.49
N TYR A 54 -8.11 -7.60 -4.41
CA TYR A 54 -9.16 -7.68 -5.41
C TYR A 54 -8.62 -8.18 -6.74
N TRP A 55 -9.32 -9.17 -7.29
CA TRP A 55 -9.05 -9.66 -8.63
C TRP A 55 -9.41 -8.61 -9.71
N ARG A 56 -8.98 -8.86 -10.95
CA ARG A 56 -9.21 -7.95 -12.08
C ARG A 56 -10.68 -7.57 -12.27
N ASN A 57 -11.59 -8.52 -12.05
CA ASN A 57 -13.02 -8.25 -12.02
C ASN A 57 -13.48 -8.18 -10.56
N SER A 58 -13.37 -7.00 -9.96
CA SER A 58 -13.53 -6.75 -8.53
C SER A 58 -14.96 -6.46 -8.08
N GLY A 59 -15.92 -6.47 -9.01
CA GLY A 59 -17.29 -6.01 -8.74
C GLY A 59 -17.36 -4.51 -8.43
N ASP A 60 -18.51 -4.05 -7.95
CA ASP A 60 -18.80 -2.61 -7.81
C ASP A 60 -18.04 -1.93 -6.65
N THR A 61 -17.46 -2.70 -5.72
CA THR A 61 -16.91 -2.18 -4.46
C THR A 61 -15.40 -2.32 -4.32
N GLY A 62 -14.74 -3.07 -5.22
CA GLY A 62 -13.31 -3.33 -5.15
C GLY A 62 -12.51 -2.54 -6.17
N ILE A 63 -11.31 -2.07 -5.78
CA ILE A 63 -10.32 -1.53 -6.71
C ILE A 63 -9.36 -2.67 -7.09
N PRO A 64 -9.25 -3.06 -8.37
CA PRO A 64 -8.33 -4.11 -8.79
C PRO A 64 -6.88 -3.82 -8.39
N THR A 65 -6.16 -4.84 -7.95
CA THR A 65 -4.72 -4.72 -7.70
C THR A 65 -3.97 -4.47 -9.01
N SER A 66 -3.10 -3.45 -9.03
CA SER A 66 -2.23 -3.10 -10.15
C SER A 66 -0.75 -3.18 -9.76
N ILE A 67 0.11 -3.32 -10.76
CA ILE A 67 1.56 -3.26 -10.62
C ILE A 67 2.07 -2.25 -11.64
N GLU A 68 2.85 -1.28 -11.18
CA GLU A 68 3.53 -0.32 -12.03
C GLU A 68 5.04 -0.51 -11.87
N PHE A 69 5.73 -0.64 -12.99
CA PHE A 69 7.19 -0.71 -13.01
C PHE A 69 7.74 0.69 -13.28
N GLY A 70 8.58 1.18 -12.38
CA GLY A 70 9.38 2.38 -12.63
C GLY A 70 10.47 2.07 -13.65
N LEU A 71 10.63 2.98 -14.62
CA LEU A 71 11.77 3.00 -15.55
C LEU A 71 12.88 3.90 -14.98
#